data_AF-A0A2K5LG23-F1
#
_entry.id   AF-A0A2K5LG23-F1
#
_cell.length_a   1.000
_cell.length_b   1.000
_cell.length_c   1.000
_cell.angle_alpha   90.00
_cell.angle_beta   90.00
_cell.angle_gamma   90.00
#
_symmetry.space_group_name_H-M   'P 1'
#
loop_
_entity.id
_entity.type
_entity.pdbx_description
1 polymer ?
#
loop_
_entity_poly.entity_id
_entity_poly.type
_entity_poly.pdbx_seq_one_letter_code
_entity_poly.pdbx_strand_id
1 'polypeptide(L)'
;MAWLRVERAGGPRLPRTRAGRPAALRLLLLLGAVLKPHEALAQPLPTTGTTGSEGVTVKNYETAVQCCWNHYKDQMDSIEKDWCDWAMISRPYSTLRECLEHFAELFDLGFPNPLAERIIFETHQIHFANCSLVQPTFSDPPEDVLLAMIIAPICLIPFLITLVVWRSKDSEAQA
;
A
#
# COMPACT_ATOMS: atom_id res chain seq x y z
N MET A 1 20.44 68.23 26.81
CA MET A 1 20.01 69.31 25.90
C MET A 1 19.82 68.69 24.51
N ALA A 2 18.76 69.12 23.80
CA ALA A 2 18.40 68.80 22.39
C ALA A 2 18.09 67.31 22.11
N TRP A 3 16.84 66.85 22.05
CA TRP A 3 15.82 67.13 21.01
C TRP A 3 16.40 67.28 19.61
N LEU A 4 16.39 66.18 18.85
CA LEU A 4 16.29 66.25 17.39
C LEU A 4 15.02 65.53 16.93
N ARG A 5 14.12 66.38 16.48
CA ARG A 5 12.88 66.16 15.76
C ARG A 5 13.23 65.62 14.37
N VAL A 6 12.66 64.49 13.95
CA VAL A 6 12.48 64.15 12.54
C VAL A 6 11.00 64.00 12.27
N GLU A 7 10.54 64.82 11.34
CA GLU A 7 9.19 64.98 10.84
C GLU A 7 8.84 63.87 9.82
N ARG A 8 7.53 63.71 9.63
CA ARG A 8 6.83 62.71 8.85
C ARG A 8 7.27 62.57 7.39
N ALA A 9 7.13 61.36 6.87
CA ALA A 9 6.71 61.14 5.48
C ALA A 9 5.53 60.15 5.48
N GLY A 10 4.39 60.59 4.92
CA GLY A 10 3.14 59.86 4.90
C GLY A 10 3.16 58.68 3.92
N GLY A 11 2.71 57.52 4.40
CA GLY A 11 2.47 56.33 3.58
C GLY A 11 1.07 56.33 2.93
N PRO A 12 0.86 55.59 1.83
CA PRO A 12 -0.33 55.69 0.99
C PRO A 12 -1.57 55.07 1.66
N ARG A 13 -2.74 55.69 1.44
CA ARG A 13 -4.04 55.12 1.82
C ARG A 13 -4.35 53.93 0.90
N LEU A 14 -4.38 52.72 1.47
CA LEU A 14 -4.87 51.52 0.81
C LEU A 14 -6.41 51.56 0.71
N PRO A 15 -7.01 51.10 -0.41
CA PRO A 15 -8.44 51.06 -0.58
C PRO A 15 -9.07 50.00 0.33
N ARG A 16 -10.11 50.40 1.07
CA ARG A 16 -10.92 49.52 1.90
C ARG A 16 -11.81 48.67 0.99
N THR A 17 -11.35 47.48 0.61
CA THR A 17 -12.20 46.48 -0.02
C THR A 17 -13.14 45.91 1.04
N ARG A 18 -14.43 45.89 0.69
CA ARG A 18 -15.52 45.38 1.51
C ARG A 18 -15.38 43.86 1.56
N ALA A 19 -14.79 43.33 2.63
CA ALA A 19 -14.69 41.89 2.87
C ALA A 19 -16.12 41.30 2.95
N GLY A 20 -16.51 40.58 1.90
CA GLY A 20 -17.68 39.71 1.92
C GLY A 20 -17.51 38.67 3.02
N ARG A 21 -18.57 38.47 3.81
CA ARG A 21 -18.65 37.48 4.89
C ARG A 21 -18.11 36.12 4.41
N PRO A 22 -17.15 35.51 5.11
CA PRO A 22 -16.49 34.32 4.60
C PRO A 22 -17.34 33.09 4.95
N ALA A 23 -18.38 32.84 4.16
CA ALA A 23 -19.15 31.60 4.24
C ALA A 23 -18.27 30.38 3.90
N ALA A 24 -17.24 30.58 3.06
CA ALA A 24 -16.24 29.57 2.74
C ALA A 24 -15.39 29.14 3.96
N LEU A 25 -15.12 30.04 4.92
CA LEU A 25 -14.37 29.69 6.14
C LEU A 25 -15.19 28.76 7.04
N ARG A 26 -16.52 28.97 7.11
CA ARG A 26 -17.41 28.09 7.86
C ARG A 26 -17.54 26.72 7.20
N LEU A 27 -17.53 26.65 5.87
CA LEU A 27 -17.55 25.37 5.16
C LEU A 27 -16.23 24.59 5.33
N LEU A 28 -15.07 25.27 5.27
CA LEU A 28 -13.76 24.66 5.55
C LEU A 28 -13.65 24.17 7.00
N LEU A 29 -14.19 24.91 7.98
CA LEU A 29 -14.27 24.47 9.37
C LEU A 29 -15.16 23.23 9.55
N LEU A 30 -16.25 23.13 8.79
CA LEU A 30 -17.14 21.96 8.82
C LEU A 30 -16.49 20.73 8.16
N LEU A 31 -15.78 20.90 7.03
CA LEU A 31 -15.02 19.79 6.42
C LEU A 31 -13.85 19.32 7.30
N GLY A 32 -13.16 20.24 7.99
CA GLY A 32 -12.11 19.89 8.95
C GLY A 32 -12.62 19.16 10.21
N ALA A 33 -13.89 19.32 10.57
CA ALA A 33 -14.50 18.58 11.67
C ALA A 33 -14.94 17.15 11.27
N VAL A 34 -15.20 16.90 9.98
CA VAL A 34 -15.59 15.59 9.43
C VAL A 34 -14.38 14.70 9.15
N LEU A 35 -13.22 15.28 8.85
CA LEU A 35 -11.95 14.57 8.66
C LEU A 35 -11.09 14.65 9.92
N LYS A 36 -11.56 14.08 11.02
CA LYS A 36 -10.71 13.78 12.18
C LYS A 36 -10.16 12.36 11.98
N PRO A 37 -8.84 12.16 11.83
CA PRO A 37 -8.26 10.83 12.00
C PRO A 37 -8.66 10.35 13.40
N HIS A 38 -9.39 9.24 13.46
CA HIS A 38 -9.56 8.52 14.70
C HIS A 38 -8.20 7.89 15.01
N GLU A 39 -7.33 8.66 15.67
CA GLU A 39 -6.29 8.10 16.52
C GLU A 39 -7.03 7.28 17.59
N ALA A 40 -7.23 6.00 17.27
CA ALA A 40 -7.57 5.00 18.26
C ALA A 40 -6.38 4.95 19.22
N LEU A 41 -6.52 5.65 20.34
CA LEU A 41 -5.76 5.42 21.55
C LEU A 41 -5.81 3.92 21.84
N ALA A 42 -4.72 3.21 21.53
CA ALA A 42 -4.39 1.99 22.21
C ALA A 42 -4.23 2.35 23.68
N GLN A 43 -5.30 2.19 24.45
CA GLN A 43 -5.25 2.31 25.90
C GLN A 43 -4.32 1.21 26.42
N PRO A 44 -3.37 1.52 27.33
CA PRO A 44 -2.70 0.48 28.10
C PRO A 44 -3.77 -0.25 28.91
N LEU A 45 -3.95 -1.53 28.61
CA LEU A 45 -4.79 -2.44 29.39
C LEU A 45 -4.33 -2.40 30.87
N PRO A 46 -5.24 -2.37 31.86
CA PRO A 46 -4.85 -2.40 33.27
C PRO A 46 -4.13 -3.71 33.56
N THR A 47 -2.85 -3.61 33.92
CA THR A 47 -2.04 -4.72 34.41
C THR A 47 -2.64 -5.23 35.71
N THR A 48 -3.55 -6.20 35.60
CA THR A 48 -4.04 -6.98 36.74
C THR A 48 -3.10 -8.17 36.84
N GLY A 49 -2.19 -8.13 37.82
CA GLY A 49 -1.04 -9.01 37.89
C GLY A 49 -1.38 -10.50 37.80
N THR A 50 -0.71 -11.20 36.90
CA THR A 50 -0.45 -12.64 37.00
C THR A 50 0.93 -12.92 36.38
N THR A 51 1.97 -12.54 37.10
CA THR A 51 3.39 -12.56 36.68
C THR A 51 3.98 -13.97 36.48
N GLY A 52 3.16 -15.02 36.50
CA GLY A 52 3.57 -16.42 36.27
C GLY A 52 3.02 -17.02 34.98
N SER A 53 1.83 -16.60 34.52
CA SER A 53 1.18 -17.21 33.36
C SER A 53 1.64 -16.58 32.06
N GLU A 54 1.75 -15.25 32.00
CA GLU A 54 2.15 -14.52 30.80
C GLU A 54 3.58 -14.90 30.35
N GLY A 55 4.51 -15.03 31.30
CA GLY A 55 5.90 -15.41 31.00
C GLY A 55 6.07 -16.85 30.52
N VAL A 56 5.19 -17.77 30.93
CA VAL A 56 5.19 -19.17 30.46
C VAL A 56 4.59 -19.26 29.06
N THR A 57 3.47 -18.56 28.82
CA THR A 57 2.83 -18.48 27.49
C THR A 57 3.80 -17.90 26.44
N VAL A 58 4.55 -16.84 26.79
CA VAL A 58 5.55 -16.23 25.90
C VAL A 58 6.69 -17.19 25.55
N LYS A 59 7.23 -17.93 26.53
CA LYS A 59 8.28 -18.94 26.28
C LYS A 59 7.80 -20.10 25.41
N ASN A 60 6.55 -20.51 25.58
CA ASN A 60 5.95 -21.57 24.78
C ASN A 60 5.73 -21.11 23.33
N TYR A 61 5.29 -19.86 23.14
CA TYR A 61 5.15 -19.27 21.81
C TYR A 61 6.50 -19.14 21.10
N GLU A 62 7.54 -18.67 21.78
CA GLU A 62 8.88 -18.57 21.19
C GLU A 62 9.43 -19.94 20.74
N THR A 63 9.21 -20.98 21.55
CA THR A 63 9.59 -22.36 21.20
C THR A 63 8.83 -22.84 19.95
N ALA A 64 7.53 -22.56 19.87
CA ALA A 64 6.71 -22.96 18.72
C ALA A 64 7.16 -22.25 17.43
N VAL A 65 7.44 -20.95 17.51
CA VAL A 65 7.98 -20.18 16.39
C VAL A 65 9.35 -20.71 15.95
N GLN A 66 10.22 -21.09 16.88
CA GLN A 66 11.50 -21.71 16.54
C GLN A 66 11.34 -23.06 15.83
N CYS A 67 10.33 -23.86 16.19
CA CYS A 67 10.00 -25.07 15.44
C CYS A 67 9.59 -24.76 13.98
N CYS A 68 8.76 -23.73 13.76
CA CYS A 68 8.42 -23.28 12.40
C CYS A 68 9.67 -22.89 11.61
N TRP A 69 10.57 -22.14 12.24
CA TRP A 69 11.80 -21.66 11.62
C TRP A 69 12.75 -22.79 11.23
N ASN A 70 12.96 -23.76 12.12
CA ASN A 70 13.81 -24.92 11.84
C ASN A 70 13.24 -25.77 10.69
N HIS A 71 11.93 -26.03 10.70
CA HIS A 71 11.29 -26.76 9.62
C HIS A 71 11.37 -26.04 8.26
N TYR A 72 11.33 -24.71 8.27
CA TYR A 72 11.55 -23.91 7.07
C TYR A 72 13.00 -24.03 6.57
N LYS A 73 13.98 -23.89 7.48
CA LYS A 73 15.41 -24.03 7.15
C LYS A 73 15.72 -25.39 6.53
N ASP A 74 15.22 -26.47 7.13
CA ASP A 74 15.41 -27.83 6.61
C ASP A 74 14.92 -27.97 5.16
N GLN A 75 13.81 -27.31 4.81
CA GLN A 75 13.32 -27.28 3.44
C GLN A 75 14.20 -26.42 2.53
N MET A 76 14.61 -25.24 2.99
CA MET A 76 15.41 -24.29 2.20
C MET A 76 16.84 -24.77 1.93
N ASP A 77 17.43 -25.55 2.84
CA ASP A 77 18.78 -26.11 2.69
C ASP A 77 18.88 -27.03 1.46
N SER A 78 17.78 -27.70 1.09
CA SER A 78 17.74 -28.58 -0.08
C SER A 78 17.67 -27.84 -1.42
N ILE A 79 17.35 -26.54 -1.41
CA ILE A 79 17.09 -25.72 -2.60
C ILE A 79 17.94 -24.44 -2.64
N GLU A 80 19.14 -24.46 -2.04
CA GLU A 80 20.05 -23.29 -1.95
C GLU A 80 20.27 -22.58 -3.29
N LYS A 81 20.39 -23.35 -4.37
CA LYS A 81 20.65 -22.81 -5.71
C LYS A 81 19.44 -22.08 -6.30
N ASP A 82 18.24 -22.38 -5.82
CA ASP A 82 16.97 -21.93 -6.37
C ASP A 82 16.25 -20.94 -5.44
N TRP A 83 16.94 -20.37 -4.45
CA TRP A 83 16.35 -19.41 -3.51
C TRP A 83 15.71 -18.18 -4.17
N CYS A 84 16.17 -17.80 -5.36
CA CYS A 84 15.61 -16.67 -6.11
C CYS A 84 14.48 -17.06 -7.09
N ASP A 85 14.11 -18.34 -7.17
CA ASP A 85 12.97 -18.79 -7.96
C ASP A 85 11.72 -18.91 -7.08
N TRP A 86 10.78 -17.98 -7.26
CA TRP A 86 9.51 -17.99 -6.54
C TRP A 86 8.74 -19.31 -6.69
N ALA A 87 8.81 -19.97 -7.84
CA ALA A 87 8.12 -21.25 -8.03
C ALA A 87 8.64 -22.32 -7.06
N MET A 88 9.94 -22.29 -6.77
CA MET A 88 10.61 -23.22 -5.85
C MET A 88 10.38 -22.86 -4.39
N ILE A 89 10.46 -21.57 -4.03
CA ILE A 89 10.38 -21.13 -2.63
C ILE A 89 8.96 -20.86 -2.13
N SER A 90 7.96 -20.73 -3.01
CA SER A 90 6.60 -20.33 -2.64
C SER A 90 5.97 -21.27 -1.61
N ARG A 91 6.22 -22.57 -1.72
CA ARG A 91 5.72 -23.59 -0.79
C ARG A 91 6.35 -23.49 0.59
N PRO A 92 7.68 -23.62 0.79
CA PRO A 92 8.28 -23.50 2.12
C PRO A 92 8.00 -22.15 2.77
N TYR A 93 8.02 -21.05 2.00
CA TYR A 93 7.70 -19.72 2.53
C TYR A 93 6.25 -19.61 3.02
N SER A 94 5.28 -20.13 2.26
CA SER A 94 3.87 -20.15 2.68
C SER A 94 3.68 -21.01 3.91
N THR A 95 4.31 -22.19 3.96
CA THR A 95 4.29 -23.07 5.15
C THR A 95 4.85 -22.37 6.38
N LEU A 96 5.95 -21.62 6.25
CA LEU A 96 6.50 -20.81 7.35
C LEU A 96 5.47 -19.78 7.83
N ARG A 97 4.88 -19.01 6.90
CA ARG A 97 3.89 -17.98 7.24
C ARG A 97 2.68 -18.58 7.96
N GLU A 98 2.12 -19.66 7.41
CA GLU A 98 0.98 -20.37 7.98
C GLU A 98 1.30 -20.95 9.36
N CYS A 99 2.51 -21.49 9.57
CA CYS A 99 2.95 -21.99 10.88
C CYS A 99 3.03 -20.84 11.92
N LEU A 100 3.59 -19.69 11.53
CA LEU A 100 3.66 -18.51 12.40
C LEU A 100 2.28 -17.95 12.76
N GLU A 101 1.38 -17.89 11.78
CA GLU A 101 0.00 -17.45 11.95
C GLU A 101 -0.78 -18.41 12.85
N HIS A 102 -0.67 -19.72 12.60
CA HIS A 102 -1.32 -20.76 13.40
C HIS A 102 -0.92 -20.71 14.87
N PHE A 103 0.37 -20.58 15.17
CA PHE A 103 0.81 -20.46 16.56
C PHE A 103 0.47 -19.10 17.16
N ALA A 104 0.43 -18.01 16.39
CA ALA A 104 -0.07 -16.75 16.92
C ALA A 104 -1.53 -16.92 17.40
N GLU A 105 -2.39 -17.52 16.58
CA GLU A 105 -3.79 -17.82 16.93
C GLU A 105 -3.89 -18.77 18.14
N LEU A 106 -3.11 -19.85 18.18
CA LEU A 106 -3.13 -20.84 19.27
C LEU A 106 -2.80 -20.22 20.64
N PHE A 107 -1.98 -19.17 20.65
CA PHE A 107 -1.55 -18.46 21.86
C PHE A 107 -2.31 -17.15 22.09
N ASP A 108 -3.43 -16.92 21.38
CA ASP A 108 -4.27 -15.70 21.45
C ASP A 108 -3.49 -14.40 21.16
N LEU A 109 -2.50 -14.48 20.26
CA LEU A 109 -1.70 -13.35 19.78
C LEU A 109 -2.18 -12.90 18.39
N GLY A 110 -2.08 -11.61 18.13
CA GLY A 110 -2.31 -11.07 16.78
C GLY A 110 -1.24 -11.51 15.78
N PHE A 111 -1.62 -11.64 14.51
CA PHE A 111 -0.70 -11.77 13.39
C PHE A 111 -0.89 -10.58 12.43
N PRO A 112 0.20 -9.91 11.98
CA PRO A 112 1.59 -10.13 12.39
C PRO A 112 1.88 -9.64 13.83
N ASN A 113 2.96 -10.14 14.41
CA ASN A 113 3.52 -9.69 15.69
C ASN A 113 5.05 -9.58 15.64
N PRO A 114 5.72 -8.95 16.63
CA PRO A 114 7.16 -8.66 16.56
C PRO A 114 8.07 -9.88 16.47
N LEU A 115 7.64 -11.05 16.95
CA LEU A 115 8.44 -12.28 16.80
C LEU A 115 8.29 -12.84 15.38
N ALA A 116 7.06 -12.95 14.87
CA ALA A 116 6.82 -13.37 13.49
C ALA A 116 7.51 -12.44 12.47
N GLU A 117 7.43 -11.12 12.67
CA GLU A 117 8.08 -10.13 11.81
C GLU A 117 9.60 -10.32 11.78
N ARG A 118 10.24 -10.55 12.93
CA ARG A 118 11.68 -10.86 13.00
C ARG A 118 12.06 -12.09 12.19
N ILE A 119 11.28 -13.17 12.29
CA ILE A 119 11.53 -14.39 11.50
C ILE A 119 11.39 -14.11 10.01
N ILE A 120 10.35 -13.38 9.59
CA ILE A 120 10.18 -13.01 8.18
C ILE A 120 11.37 -12.17 7.69
N PHE A 121 11.83 -11.17 8.46
CA PHE A 121 13.02 -10.40 8.09
C PHE A 121 14.28 -11.25 8.01
N GLU A 122 14.49 -12.15 8.97
CA GLU A 122 15.64 -13.08 8.97
C GLU A 122 15.61 -13.98 7.73
N THR A 123 14.43 -14.48 7.35
CA THR A 123 14.22 -15.21 6.09
C THR A 123 14.73 -14.43 4.88
N HIS A 124 14.31 -13.18 4.74
CA HIS A 124 14.72 -12.31 3.63
C HIS A 124 16.23 -12.03 3.64
N GLN A 125 16.82 -11.80 4.81
CA GLN A 125 18.25 -11.50 4.92
C GLN A 125 19.15 -12.70 4.64
N ILE A 126 18.73 -13.92 5.02
CA ILE A 126 19.53 -15.12 4.83
C ILE A 126 19.37 -15.68 3.42
N HIS A 127 18.13 -15.87 2.98
CA HIS A 127 17.85 -16.63 1.76
C HIS A 127 17.70 -15.73 0.53
N PHE A 128 17.27 -14.47 0.70
CA PHE A 128 16.85 -13.62 -0.41
C PHE A 128 17.69 -12.33 -0.59
N ALA A 129 18.73 -12.11 0.22
CA ALA A 129 19.51 -10.87 0.19
C ALA A 129 20.19 -10.59 -1.15
N ASN A 130 20.51 -11.64 -1.92
CA ASN A 130 21.17 -11.52 -3.23
C ASN A 130 20.21 -11.73 -4.40
N CYS A 131 18.90 -11.84 -4.14
CA CYS A 131 17.92 -12.00 -5.21
C CYS A 131 17.59 -10.64 -5.82
N SER A 132 17.83 -10.50 -7.13
CA SER A 132 17.36 -9.35 -7.89
C SER A 132 15.88 -9.53 -8.23
N LEU A 133 15.02 -8.64 -7.75
CA LEU A 133 13.65 -8.60 -8.21
C LEU A 133 13.64 -8.03 -9.64
N VAL A 134 13.54 -8.90 -10.65
CA VAL A 134 13.13 -8.47 -11.98
C VAL A 134 11.64 -8.17 -11.87
N GLN A 135 11.31 -6.96 -11.41
CA GLN A 135 9.92 -6.53 -11.35
C GLN A 135 9.44 -6.45 -12.80
N PRO A 136 8.45 -7.26 -13.22
CA PRO A 136 7.72 -6.93 -14.43
C PRO A 136 7.20 -5.52 -14.18
N THR A 137 7.57 -4.56 -15.02
CA THR A 137 7.01 -3.23 -14.96
C THR A 137 5.52 -3.37 -15.28
N PHE A 138 4.70 -3.57 -14.25
CA PHE A 138 3.27 -3.35 -14.28
C PHE A 138 3.04 -1.84 -14.30
N SER A 139 3.53 -1.24 -15.38
CA SER A 139 3.38 0.15 -15.69
C SER A 139 2.40 0.23 -16.84
N ASP A 140 1.53 1.23 -16.78
CA ASP A 140 0.68 1.54 -17.90
C ASP A 140 1.55 1.80 -19.14
N PRO A 141 1.10 1.38 -20.34
CA PRO A 141 1.79 1.73 -21.57
C PRO A 141 1.85 3.27 -21.71
N PRO A 142 2.84 3.81 -22.43
CA PRO A 142 2.93 5.25 -22.68
C PRO A 142 1.59 5.82 -23.18
N GLU A 143 1.24 7.02 -22.75
CA GLU A 143 -0.07 7.64 -23.02
C GLU A 143 -0.45 7.62 -24.51
N ASP A 144 0.51 7.88 -25.39
CA ASP A 144 0.30 7.86 -26.84
C ASP A 144 -0.05 6.46 -27.39
N VAL A 145 0.57 5.41 -26.84
CA VAL A 145 0.30 4.02 -27.22
C VAL A 145 -1.07 3.59 -26.70
N LEU A 146 -1.37 3.95 -25.45
CA LEU A 146 -2.69 3.70 -24.86
C LEU A 146 -3.78 4.38 -25.68
N LEU A 147 -3.59 5.65 -26.04
CA LEU A 147 -4.53 6.40 -26.86
C LEU A 147 -4.69 5.76 -28.24
N ALA A 148 -3.60 5.36 -28.90
CA ALA A 148 -3.67 4.66 -30.18
C ALA A 148 -4.48 3.36 -30.09
N MET A 149 -4.28 2.57 -29.03
CA MET A 149 -5.05 1.34 -28.78
C MET A 149 -6.54 1.59 -28.53
N ILE A 150 -6.90 2.75 -27.99
CA ILE A 150 -8.31 3.16 -27.77
C ILE A 150 -8.93 3.67 -29.08
N ILE A 151 -8.23 4.54 -29.82
CA ILE A 151 -8.76 5.16 -31.04
C ILE A 151 -8.87 4.15 -32.18
N ALA A 152 -7.93 3.21 -32.30
CA ALA A 152 -7.94 2.20 -33.35
C ALA A 152 -9.28 1.42 -33.46
N PRO A 153 -9.82 0.78 -32.40
CA PRO A 153 -11.11 0.09 -32.49
C PRO A 153 -12.28 1.06 -32.70
N ILE A 154 -12.24 2.27 -32.14
CA ILE A 154 -13.28 3.29 -32.32
C ILE A 154 -13.41 3.70 -33.80
N CYS A 155 -12.30 3.80 -34.53
CA CYS A 155 -12.31 4.13 -35.95
C CYS A 155 -12.56 2.91 -36.85
N LEU A 156 -11.99 1.76 -36.51
CA LEU A 156 -12.04 0.56 -37.33
C LEU A 156 -13.44 -0.06 -37.37
N ILE A 157 -14.14 -0.13 -36.23
CA ILE A 157 -15.49 -0.72 -36.15
C ILE A 157 -16.50 -0.03 -37.08
N PRO A 158 -16.72 1.30 -37.01
CA PRO A 158 -17.67 1.96 -37.92
C PRO A 158 -17.23 1.87 -39.38
N PHE A 159 -15.93 1.92 -39.66
CA PHE A 159 -15.41 1.72 -41.02
C PHE A 159 -15.82 0.34 -41.58
N LEU A 160 -15.57 -0.73 -40.83
CA LEU A 160 -15.99 -2.07 -41.24
C LEU A 160 -17.52 -2.20 -41.40
N ILE A 161 -18.31 -1.62 -40.48
CA ILE A 161 -19.77 -1.63 -40.58
C ILE A 161 -20.22 -0.96 -41.88
N THR A 162 -19.68 0.22 -42.22
CA THR A 162 -20.03 0.91 -43.47
C THR A 162 -19.64 0.11 -44.71
N LEU A 163 -18.47 -0.55 -44.70
CA LEU A 163 -18.04 -1.41 -45.79
C LEU A 163 -18.98 -2.61 -45.97
N VAL A 164 -19.40 -3.26 -44.88
CA VAL A 164 -20.33 -4.40 -44.93
C VAL A 164 -21.69 -3.97 -45.45
N VAL A 165 -22.25 -2.85 -44.96
CA VAL A 165 -23.53 -2.31 -45.43
C VAL A 165 -23.47 -1.92 -46.90
N TRP A 166 -22.35 -1.33 -47.34
CA TRP A 166 -22.17 -0.99 -48.75
C TRP A 166 -22.11 -2.25 -49.61
N ARG A 167 -21.32 -3.24 -49.23
CA ARG A 167 -21.23 -4.52 -49.96
C ARG A 167 -22.52 -5.32 -49.96
N SER A 168 -23.32 -5.28 -48.89
CA SER A 168 -24.62 -5.94 -48.86
C SER A 168 -25.59 -5.28 -49.83
N LYS A 169 -25.60 -3.94 -49.90
CA LYS A 169 -26.45 -3.20 -50.84
C LYS A 169 -26.08 -3.45 -52.31
N ASP A 170 -24.79 -3.49 -52.63
CA ASP A 170 -24.33 -3.75 -54.00
C ASP A 170 -24.65 -5.19 -54.44
N SER A 171 -24.64 -6.15 -53.50
CA SER A 171 -25.06 -7.53 -53.75
C SER A 171 -26.56 -7.64 -54.03
N GLU A 172 -27.42 -6.89 -53.32
CA GLU A 172 -28.87 -6.89 -53.57
C GLU A 172 -29.24 -6.19 -54.88
N ALA A 173 -28.46 -5.20 -55.33
CA ALA A 173 -28.69 -4.54 -56.62
C ALA A 173 -28.24 -5.37 -57.84
N GLN A 174 -27.51 -6.48 -57.62
CA GLN A 174 -27.04 -7.39 -58.66
C GLN A 174 -27.82 -8.72 -58.72
N ALA A 175 -28.76 -8.94 -57.79
CA ALA A 175 -29.70 -10.07 -57.79
C ALA A 175 -31.03 -9.68 -58.49
#